data_AF-A0A8H6PYW1-F1
#
_entry.id   AF-A0A8H6PYW1-F1
#
_cell.length_a   1.000
_cell.length_b   1.000
_cell.length_c   1.000
_cell.angle_alpha   90.00
_cell.angle_beta   90.00
_cell.angle_gamma   90.00
#
_symmetry.space_group_name_H-M   'P 1'
#
loop_
_entity.id
_entity.type
_entity.pdbx_description
1 polymer ?
#
loop_
_entity_poly.entity_id
_entity_poly.type
_entity_poly.pdbx_seq_one_letter_code
_entity_poly.pdbx_strand_id
1 'polypeptide(L)'
;MSDQIRGLSAPVKQHTFLLTELGNAYSRTVLPKFLFEKEPPKVDVSGAFRNQRFPPPDDKIFLPIIASAGGMSCLGRANTGELPVSYFKSCPLVNLKVPADRIVKTSHKNLVNLQDAFLEEDRLIFTYDSWGISLQEILHVHNVFAFDEGAVATICKEILNGLKYLHDKIGVVYGSLLCRTVVLTNEGQVKIANIGESMARGHKMDDICLDVEGILQIAGALLQVIPGNGSEKVIGAQAESFVRTPTDATVDEILSHRFLEEGVD
;
A
#
# COMPACT_ATOMS: atom_id res chain seq x y z
N MET A 1 -32.75 -36.35 57.99
CA MET A 1 -33.47 -35.48 57.04
C MET A 1 -32.41 -34.60 56.40
N SER A 2 -31.95 -34.97 55.20
CA SER A 2 -32.24 -34.24 53.94
C SER A 2 -31.57 -32.86 53.98
N ASP A 3 -30.58 -32.50 53.16
CA ASP A 3 -30.59 -32.56 51.70
C ASP A 3 -29.19 -32.56 51.08
N GLN A 4 -29.11 -33.23 49.93
CA GLN A 4 -28.08 -33.13 48.91
C GLN A 4 -28.27 -31.86 48.09
N ILE A 5 -27.22 -31.10 47.76
CA ILE A 5 -27.06 -30.50 46.42
C ILE A 5 -25.60 -30.58 45.98
N ARG A 6 -25.47 -31.05 44.74
CA ARG A 6 -24.28 -31.36 43.93
C ARG A 6 -23.31 -30.19 43.75
N GLY A 7 -22.03 -30.53 43.68
CA GLY A 7 -20.97 -29.72 43.06
C GLY A 7 -19.79 -30.60 42.65
N LEU A 8 -19.92 -31.28 41.51
CA LEU A 8 -18.80 -31.97 40.86
C LEU A 8 -17.84 -30.91 40.29
N SER A 9 -16.74 -30.66 40.98
CA SER A 9 -15.58 -29.95 40.43
C SER A 9 -14.60 -30.99 39.88
N ALA A 10 -14.57 -31.15 38.57
CA ALA A 10 -13.47 -31.84 37.89
C ALA A 10 -12.37 -30.82 37.57
N PRO A 11 -11.09 -31.12 37.78
CA PRO A 11 -10.01 -30.21 37.42
C PRO A 11 -9.94 -30.10 35.89
N VAL A 12 -10.09 -28.86 35.39
CA VAL A 12 -9.82 -28.50 34.01
C VAL A 12 -8.34 -28.77 33.73
N LYS A 13 -8.06 -29.79 32.91
CA LYS A 13 -6.73 -29.99 32.34
C LYS A 13 -6.45 -28.81 31.41
N GLN A 14 -5.69 -27.83 31.89
CA GLN A 14 -5.04 -26.84 31.03
C GLN A 14 -4.10 -27.60 30.10
N HIS A 15 -4.47 -27.69 28.83
CA HIS A 15 -3.56 -28.10 27.77
C HIS A 15 -2.51 -27.00 27.58
N THR A 16 -1.46 -27.05 28.39
CA THR A 16 -0.22 -26.33 28.14
C THR A 16 0.46 -27.01 26.95
N PHE A 17 0.13 -26.56 25.74
CA PHE A 17 0.93 -26.89 24.56
C PHE A 17 2.29 -26.20 24.72
N LEU A 18 3.32 -27.01 24.99
CA LEU A 18 4.71 -26.61 24.97
C LEU A 18 5.06 -26.08 23.57
N LEU A 19 5.23 -24.76 23.47
CA LEU A 19 5.54 -23.99 22.25
C LEU A 19 7.01 -24.12 21.81
N THR A 20 7.71 -25.19 22.21
CA THR A 20 9.17 -25.29 22.06
C THR A 20 9.66 -26.15 20.89
N GLU A 21 8.79 -26.77 20.09
CA GLU A 21 9.25 -27.67 19.00
C GLU A 21 8.91 -27.22 17.57
N LEU A 22 8.31 -26.05 17.35
CA LEU A 22 8.05 -25.52 15.99
C LEU A 22 9.10 -24.51 15.50
N GLY A 23 10.16 -24.28 16.27
CA GLY A 23 11.17 -23.24 15.99
C GLY A 23 12.29 -23.60 15.00
N ASN A 24 12.47 -24.87 14.62
CA ASN A 24 13.69 -25.32 13.92
C ASN A 24 13.48 -26.02 12.56
N ALA A 25 12.29 -25.90 11.95
CA ALA A 25 11.99 -26.59 10.68
C ALA A 25 11.96 -25.70 9.42
N TYR A 26 12.34 -24.41 9.49
CA TYR A 26 12.58 -23.60 8.28
C TYR A 26 13.98 -23.89 7.72
N SER A 27 14.14 -25.13 7.29
CA SER A 27 15.26 -25.58 6.48
C SER A 27 15.27 -24.76 5.19
N ARG A 28 16.46 -24.29 4.82
CA ARG A 28 16.84 -23.49 3.65
C ARG A 28 16.58 -24.16 2.29
N THR A 29 15.50 -24.93 2.14
CA THR A 29 15.36 -25.94 1.06
C THR A 29 14.17 -25.76 0.13
N VAL A 30 13.37 -24.68 0.24
CA VAL A 30 12.30 -24.39 -0.74
C VAL A 30 12.22 -22.90 -1.11
N LEU A 31 13.32 -22.17 -0.97
CA LEU A 31 13.40 -20.82 -1.50
C LEU A 31 13.84 -20.91 -2.96
N PRO A 32 13.04 -20.44 -3.94
CA PRO A 32 13.50 -20.38 -5.30
C PRO A 32 14.83 -19.62 -5.37
N LYS A 33 15.87 -20.23 -5.95
CA LYS A 33 17.21 -19.64 -6.02
C LYS A 33 17.22 -18.21 -6.59
N PHE A 34 16.28 -17.93 -7.50
CA PHE A 34 16.11 -16.60 -8.09
C PHE A 34 15.71 -15.50 -7.10
N LEU A 35 15.22 -15.82 -5.89
CA LEU A 35 14.87 -14.82 -4.88
C LEU A 35 16.08 -14.05 -4.38
N PHE A 36 17.25 -14.68 -4.30
CA PHE A 36 18.44 -14.08 -3.69
C PHE A 36 19.57 -13.81 -4.69
N GLU A 37 19.25 -13.85 -5.99
CA GLU A 37 20.22 -13.65 -7.07
C GLU A 37 20.03 -12.28 -7.72
N LYS A 38 20.68 -11.25 -7.15
CA LYS A 38 21.39 -10.15 -7.82
C LYS A 38 21.86 -9.10 -6.79
N GLU A 39 22.78 -8.24 -7.23
CA GLU A 39 23.31 -7.15 -6.40
C GLU A 39 22.23 -6.07 -6.19
N PRO A 40 22.01 -5.62 -4.93
CA PRO A 40 21.01 -4.61 -4.63
C PRO A 40 21.34 -3.26 -5.28
N PRO A 41 20.34 -2.39 -5.50
CA PRO A 41 20.58 -1.01 -5.92
C PRO A 41 21.51 -0.31 -4.92
N LYS A 42 22.44 0.52 -5.42
CA LYS A 42 23.48 1.23 -4.63
C LYS A 42 22.94 2.36 -3.74
N VAL A 43 21.66 2.30 -3.37
CA VAL A 43 21.02 3.24 -2.44
C VAL A 43 20.98 2.55 -1.08
N ASP A 44 21.25 3.30 -0.01
CA ASP A 44 21.24 2.82 1.39
C ASP A 44 19.81 2.51 1.86
N VAL A 45 19.19 1.51 1.24
CA VAL A 45 17.89 0.95 1.61
C VAL A 45 18.11 -0.51 1.96
N SER A 46 18.22 -0.77 3.28
CA SER A 46 18.21 -2.12 3.81
C SER A 46 17.02 -2.91 3.21
N GLY A 47 17.25 -4.13 2.73
CA GLY A 47 16.19 -4.93 2.09
C GLY A 47 14.94 -5.10 2.96
N ALA A 48 13.78 -5.25 2.33
CA ALA A 48 12.51 -5.43 3.05
C ALA A 48 12.35 -6.85 3.62
N PHE A 49 12.97 -7.86 2.98
CA PHE A 49 12.78 -9.26 3.33
C PHE A 49 13.32 -9.63 4.72
N ARG A 50 12.49 -10.34 5.49
CA ARG A 50 12.83 -10.88 6.81
C ARG A 50 12.88 -12.40 6.79
N ASN A 51 13.93 -12.97 7.37
CA ASN A 51 14.12 -14.41 7.49
C ASN A 51 13.50 -14.95 8.81
N GLN A 52 12.20 -14.69 9.01
CA GLN A 52 11.44 -15.13 10.16
C GLN A 52 9.98 -15.39 9.76
N ARG A 53 9.24 -16.21 10.54
CA ARG A 53 7.81 -16.42 10.32
C ARG A 53 7.03 -15.13 10.52
N PHE A 54 5.93 -14.99 9.78
CA PHE A 54 4.87 -14.03 10.06
C PHE A 54 3.72 -14.74 10.80
N PRO A 55 3.05 -14.07 11.76
CA PRO A 55 3.54 -12.89 12.45
C PRO A 55 4.87 -13.17 13.18
N PRO A 56 5.75 -12.17 13.34
CA PRO A 56 6.93 -12.32 14.19
C PRO A 56 6.51 -12.81 15.59
N PRO A 57 7.36 -13.54 16.34
CA PRO A 57 7.05 -14.03 17.68
C PRO A 57 6.76 -12.95 18.76
N ASP A 58 6.52 -11.71 18.35
CA ASP A 58 6.26 -10.57 19.21
C ASP A 58 4.88 -10.66 19.89
N ASP A 59 4.75 -9.96 21.01
CA ASP A 59 3.56 -9.80 21.88
C ASP A 59 2.40 -9.00 21.20
N LYS A 60 2.16 -9.19 19.89
CA LYS A 60 1.17 -8.45 19.08
C LYS A 60 -0.03 -9.34 18.74
N ILE A 61 -1.24 -8.79 18.81
CA ILE A 61 -2.49 -9.47 18.43
C ILE A 61 -2.83 -9.06 17.00
N PHE A 62 -2.99 -10.01 16.09
CA PHE A 62 -3.32 -9.75 14.68
C PHE A 62 -4.83 -9.90 14.49
N LEU A 63 -5.51 -8.83 14.09
CA LEU A 63 -6.96 -8.82 13.91
C LEU A 63 -7.31 -8.51 12.45
N PRO A 64 -8.01 -9.38 11.73
CA PRO A 64 -8.42 -9.09 10.36
C PRO A 64 -9.43 -7.93 10.35
N ILE A 65 -8.96 -6.70 10.14
CA ILE A 65 -9.81 -5.61 9.66
C ILE A 65 -9.70 -5.64 8.14
N ILE A 66 -10.69 -6.20 7.46
CA ILE A 66 -10.73 -6.25 6.00
C ILE A 66 -11.18 -4.86 5.52
N ALA A 67 -10.24 -3.97 5.21
CA ALA A 67 -10.56 -2.80 4.39
C ALA A 67 -10.84 -3.27 2.95
N SER A 68 -11.68 -2.58 2.19
CA SER A 68 -12.01 -3.02 0.81
C SER A 68 -10.79 -2.99 -0.12
N ALA A 69 -9.74 -2.23 0.24
CA ALA A 69 -8.42 -2.25 -0.39
C ALA A 69 -7.58 -3.52 -0.08
N GLY A 70 -8.11 -4.46 0.72
CA GLY A 70 -7.52 -5.78 0.98
C GLY A 70 -6.40 -5.79 2.02
N GLY A 71 -6.25 -4.75 2.84
CA GLY A 71 -5.33 -4.73 3.98
C GLY A 71 -5.91 -5.44 5.21
N MET A 72 -5.06 -6.01 6.05
CA MET A 72 -5.35 -6.47 7.42
C MET A 72 -4.58 -5.59 8.41
N SER A 73 -5.20 -5.19 9.52
CA SER A 73 -4.53 -4.44 10.58
C SER A 73 -4.03 -5.39 11.69
N CYS A 74 -3.12 -4.96 12.56
CA CYS A 74 -2.82 -5.66 13.82
C CYS A 74 -2.90 -4.69 15.00
N LEU A 75 -3.11 -5.18 16.22
CA LEU A 75 -3.05 -4.38 17.44
C LEU A 75 -1.85 -4.84 18.29
N GLY A 76 -0.86 -3.99 18.47
CA GLY A 76 0.21 -4.14 19.44
C GLY A 76 -0.30 -3.89 20.87
N ARG A 77 0.31 -4.56 21.86
CA ARG A 77 0.04 -4.30 23.28
C ARG A 77 0.37 -2.85 23.63
N ALA A 78 -0.50 -2.19 24.39
CA ALA A 78 -0.46 -0.77 24.74
C ALA A 78 0.77 -0.27 25.53
N ASN A 79 1.78 -1.11 25.79
CA ASN A 79 2.82 -0.84 26.78
C ASN A 79 4.22 -0.51 26.22
N THR A 80 4.39 -0.34 24.90
CA THR A 80 5.73 -0.10 24.30
C THR A 80 5.98 1.33 23.81
N GLY A 81 4.99 2.24 23.84
CA GLY A 81 5.15 3.58 23.26
C GLY A 81 5.34 3.58 21.73
N GLU A 82 5.27 2.41 21.09
CA GLU A 82 5.22 2.25 19.64
C GLU A 82 3.77 2.35 19.16
N LEU A 83 3.59 2.78 17.90
CA LEU A 83 2.26 2.84 17.28
C LEU A 83 1.59 1.46 17.38
N PRO A 84 0.40 1.36 17.99
CA PRO A 84 -0.21 0.09 18.33
C PRO A 84 -0.79 -0.63 17.11
N VAL A 85 -0.58 -0.17 15.88
CA VAL A 85 -1.15 -0.82 14.69
C VAL A 85 -0.12 -0.93 13.57
N SER A 86 0.13 -2.15 13.11
CA SER A 86 0.86 -2.40 11.86
C SER A 86 -0.12 -2.94 10.81
N TYR A 87 -0.03 -2.42 9.60
CA TYR A 87 -0.89 -2.82 8.50
C TYR A 87 -0.14 -3.83 7.66
N PHE A 88 -0.80 -4.91 7.25
CA PHE A 88 -0.18 -5.89 6.39
C PHE A 88 -1.11 -6.34 5.27
N LYS A 89 -0.50 -6.82 4.18
CA LYS A 89 -1.22 -7.33 3.03
C LYS A 89 -0.56 -8.61 2.52
N SER A 90 -1.38 -9.61 2.26
CA SER A 90 -0.96 -10.84 1.59
C SER A 90 -0.96 -10.64 0.08
N CYS A 91 0.09 -11.13 -0.58
CA CYS A 91 0.23 -11.18 -2.02
C CYS A 91 0.59 -12.61 -2.42
N PRO A 92 -0.20 -13.29 -3.27
CA PRO A 92 0.14 -14.63 -3.76
C PRO A 92 1.53 -14.69 -4.37
N LEU A 93 2.31 -15.73 -4.06
CA LEU A 93 3.70 -15.83 -4.52
C LEU A 93 3.81 -15.88 -6.05
N VAL A 94 2.77 -16.35 -6.74
CA VAL A 94 2.66 -16.32 -8.21
C VAL A 94 2.75 -14.91 -8.80
N ASN A 95 2.43 -13.87 -8.03
CA ASN A 95 2.52 -12.48 -8.46
C ASN A 95 3.93 -11.91 -8.33
N LEU A 96 4.85 -12.60 -7.66
CA LEU A 96 6.26 -12.21 -7.62
C LEU A 96 6.92 -12.56 -8.95
N LYS A 97 7.19 -11.55 -9.75
CA LYS A 97 7.86 -11.63 -11.06
C LYS A 97 9.31 -11.17 -11.02
N VAL A 98 9.76 -10.64 -9.89
CA VAL A 98 11.11 -10.13 -9.68
C VAL A 98 11.85 -10.93 -8.59
N PRO A 99 13.19 -10.90 -8.61
CA PRO A 99 14.00 -11.32 -7.46
C PRO A 99 13.63 -10.57 -6.17
N ALA A 100 13.86 -11.20 -5.01
CA ALA A 100 13.45 -10.66 -3.71
C ALA A 100 14.24 -9.40 -3.32
N ASP A 101 15.49 -9.27 -3.76
CA ASP A 101 16.33 -8.08 -3.57
C ASP A 101 15.75 -6.81 -4.22
N ARG A 102 14.81 -6.95 -5.17
CA ARG A 102 14.08 -5.83 -5.80
C ARG A 102 12.93 -5.30 -4.94
N ILE A 103 12.55 -6.02 -3.88
CA ILE A 103 11.58 -5.53 -2.90
C ILE A 103 12.35 -4.84 -1.78
N VAL A 104 12.36 -3.51 -1.82
CA VAL A 104 13.10 -2.66 -0.88
C VAL A 104 12.15 -1.87 -0.01
N LYS A 105 12.61 -1.51 1.20
CA LYS A 105 11.85 -0.61 2.06
C LYS A 105 11.71 0.75 1.39
N THR A 106 10.62 1.44 1.69
CA THR A 106 10.41 2.82 1.23
C THR A 106 10.35 3.78 2.41
N SER A 107 10.68 5.05 2.13
CA SER A 107 10.55 6.13 3.11
C SER A 107 10.24 7.43 2.37
N HIS A 108 8.95 7.75 2.28
CA HIS A 108 8.47 8.96 1.64
C HIS A 108 7.10 9.39 2.20
N LYS A 109 6.84 10.69 2.29
CA LYS A 109 5.60 11.23 2.87
C LYS A 109 4.33 10.83 2.08
N ASN A 110 4.46 10.63 0.77
CA ASN A 110 3.36 10.28 -0.14
C ASN A 110 3.26 8.80 -0.47
N LEU A 111 3.93 7.94 0.30
CA LEU A 111 3.78 6.49 0.19
C LEU A 111 3.27 5.94 1.53
N VAL A 112 2.41 4.94 1.45
CA VAL A 112 2.20 4.01 2.56
C VAL A 112 3.44 3.12 2.56
N ASN A 113 4.37 3.40 3.46
CA ASN A 113 5.73 2.92 3.29
C ASN A 113 5.82 1.43 3.57
N LEU A 114 6.46 0.70 2.66
CA LEU A 114 6.78 -0.71 2.85
C LEU A 114 7.85 -0.84 3.93
N GLN A 115 7.49 -1.44 5.05
CA GLN A 115 8.38 -1.64 6.19
C GLN A 115 9.11 -2.97 6.09
N ASP A 116 8.40 -4.07 5.89
CA ASP A 116 8.99 -5.41 5.81
C ASP A 116 8.21 -6.32 4.85
N ALA A 117 8.87 -7.37 4.39
CA ALA A 117 8.32 -8.44 3.58
C ALA A 117 8.66 -9.80 4.20
N PHE A 118 7.67 -10.67 4.32
CA PHE A 118 7.81 -12.02 4.86
C PHE A 118 7.38 -13.01 3.78
N LEU A 119 8.17 -14.06 3.61
CA LEU A 119 7.84 -15.13 2.68
C LEU A 119 7.25 -16.31 3.44
N GLU A 120 6.03 -16.69 3.06
CA GLU A 120 5.36 -17.92 3.49
C GLU A 120 5.29 -18.92 2.33
N GLU A 121 4.70 -20.09 2.56
CA GLU A 121 4.71 -21.20 1.59
C GLU A 121 4.16 -20.83 0.21
N ASP A 122 3.07 -20.07 0.15
CA ASP A 122 2.34 -19.74 -1.09
C ASP A 122 2.11 -18.22 -1.30
N ARG A 123 2.67 -17.39 -0.41
CA ARG A 123 2.39 -15.96 -0.38
C ARG A 123 3.52 -15.13 0.23
N LEU A 124 3.55 -13.87 -0.15
CA LEU A 124 4.29 -12.79 0.49
C LEU A 124 3.37 -12.04 1.43
N ILE A 125 3.87 -11.64 2.59
CA ILE A 125 3.19 -10.74 3.51
C ILE A 125 4.01 -9.47 3.60
N PHE A 126 3.41 -8.35 3.22
CA PHE A 126 4.02 -7.02 3.30
C PHE A 126 3.48 -6.28 4.51
N THR A 127 4.34 -5.61 5.28
CA THR A 127 3.94 -4.70 6.37
C THR A 127 4.14 -3.25 5.97
N TYR A 128 3.29 -2.38 6.50
CA TYR A 128 3.24 -0.96 6.16
C TYR A 128 3.12 -0.08 7.41
N ASP A 129 3.61 1.16 7.30
CA ASP A 129 3.66 2.14 8.39
C ASP A 129 2.34 2.83 8.71
N SER A 130 1.40 2.84 7.75
CA SER A 130 0.19 3.63 7.81
C SER A 130 -0.92 3.01 6.98
N TRP A 131 -2.12 3.59 7.10
CA TRP A 131 -3.31 3.20 6.35
C TRP A 131 -4.15 4.43 6.05
N GLY A 132 -5.19 4.23 5.24
CA GLY A 132 -6.19 5.25 4.96
C GLY A 132 -7.39 4.67 4.22
N ILE A 133 -8.32 5.53 3.87
CA ILE A 133 -9.47 5.21 3.02
C ILE A 133 -9.08 5.47 1.57
N SER A 134 -9.33 4.53 0.67
CA SER A 134 -8.98 4.70 -0.73
C SER A 134 -9.86 5.75 -1.43
N LEU A 135 -9.33 6.41 -2.45
CA LEU A 135 -10.14 7.32 -3.27
C LEU A 135 -11.33 6.59 -3.90
N GLN A 136 -11.17 5.31 -4.25
CA GLN A 136 -12.28 4.50 -4.77
C GLN A 136 -13.42 4.31 -3.75
N GLU A 137 -13.11 4.11 -2.46
CA GLU A 137 -14.11 4.02 -1.40
C GLU A 137 -14.85 5.35 -1.22
N ILE A 138 -14.13 6.46 -1.28
CA ILE A 138 -14.73 7.80 -1.20
C ILE A 138 -15.65 8.03 -2.39
N LEU A 139 -15.18 7.78 -3.61
CA LEU A 139 -15.96 7.90 -4.85
C LEU A 139 -17.21 7.02 -4.83
N HIS A 140 -17.14 5.83 -4.25
CA HIS A 140 -18.27 4.90 -4.16
C HIS A 140 -19.39 5.41 -3.24
N VAL A 141 -19.03 6.06 -2.13
CA VAL A 141 -20.01 6.63 -1.17
C VAL A 141 -20.55 7.95 -1.69
N HIS A 142 -19.65 8.89 -1.97
CA HIS A 142 -19.97 10.22 -2.48
C HIS A 142 -18.68 10.89 -2.98
N ASN A 143 -18.62 11.27 -4.25
CA ASN A 143 -17.48 12.02 -4.77
C ASN A 143 -17.45 13.46 -4.22
N VAL A 144 -16.77 13.64 -3.08
CA VAL A 144 -16.56 14.94 -2.44
C VAL A 144 -15.60 15.87 -3.20
N PHE A 145 -14.87 15.36 -4.19
CA PHE A 145 -13.88 16.11 -4.98
C PHE A 145 -14.47 16.65 -6.30
N ALA A 146 -15.75 16.35 -6.57
CA ALA A 146 -16.40 16.73 -7.80
C ALA A 146 -16.32 18.25 -8.03
N PHE A 147 -15.69 18.66 -9.13
CA PHE A 147 -15.46 20.06 -9.51
C PHE A 147 -14.60 20.86 -8.51
N ASP A 148 -13.92 20.21 -7.56
CA ASP A 148 -12.96 20.84 -6.66
C ASP A 148 -11.55 20.73 -7.25
N GLU A 149 -11.24 21.66 -8.14
CA GLU A 149 -9.96 21.71 -8.85
C GLU A 149 -8.75 21.84 -7.92
N GLY A 150 -8.88 22.62 -6.83
CA GLY A 150 -7.80 22.80 -5.86
C GLY A 150 -7.50 21.52 -5.08
N ALA A 151 -8.55 20.83 -4.62
CA ALA A 151 -8.39 19.53 -3.95
C ALA A 151 -7.81 18.47 -4.90
N VAL A 152 -8.29 18.40 -6.14
CA VAL A 152 -7.78 17.44 -7.12
C VAL A 152 -6.34 17.75 -7.52
N ALA A 153 -5.98 19.02 -7.72
CA ALA A 153 -4.61 19.44 -7.98
C ALA A 153 -3.67 19.03 -6.85
N THR A 154 -4.10 19.22 -5.59
CA THR A 154 -3.35 18.80 -4.41
C THR A 154 -3.15 17.28 -4.37
N ILE A 155 -4.22 16.51 -4.61
CA ILE A 155 -4.14 15.04 -4.69
C ILE A 155 -3.16 14.62 -5.78
N CYS A 156 -3.28 15.20 -6.98
CA CYS A 156 -2.42 14.85 -8.11
C CYS A 156 -0.95 15.15 -7.82
N LYS A 157 -0.66 16.33 -7.26
CA LYS A 157 0.68 16.77 -6.89
C LYS A 157 1.33 15.84 -5.87
N GLU A 158 0.60 15.46 -4.83
CA GLU A 158 1.12 14.54 -3.81
C GLU A 158 1.35 13.12 -4.37
N ILE A 159 0.49 12.63 -5.28
CA ILE A 159 0.73 11.36 -6.01
C ILE A 159 1.99 11.45 -6.87
N LEU A 160 2.13 12.52 -7.66
CA LEU A 160 3.29 12.73 -8.54
C LEU A 160 4.60 12.82 -7.76
N ASN A 161 4.60 13.45 -6.58
CA ASN A 161 5.77 13.45 -5.69
C ASN A 161 6.14 12.03 -5.21
N GLY A 162 5.14 11.19 -4.92
CA GLY A 162 5.35 9.77 -4.61
C GLY A 162 5.92 8.97 -5.78
N LEU A 163 5.38 9.17 -6.99
CA LEU A 163 5.88 8.54 -8.21
C LEU A 163 7.32 8.96 -8.52
N LYS A 164 7.62 10.26 -8.43
CA LYS A 164 8.98 10.80 -8.62
C LYS A 164 9.98 10.13 -7.70
N TYR A 165 9.64 9.92 -6.42
CA TYR A 165 10.49 9.16 -5.51
C TYR A 165 10.71 7.72 -5.98
N LEU A 166 9.65 7.01 -6.40
CA LEU A 166 9.76 5.64 -6.89
C LEU A 166 10.62 5.54 -8.15
N HIS A 167 10.44 6.45 -9.11
CA HIS A 167 11.18 6.48 -10.36
C HIS A 167 12.65 6.88 -10.12
N ASP A 168 12.89 8.01 -9.44
CA ASP A 168 14.23 8.61 -9.33
C ASP A 168 15.11 7.96 -8.27
N LYS A 169 14.53 7.54 -7.13
CA LYS A 169 15.30 7.03 -5.98
C LYS A 169 15.32 5.52 -5.90
N ILE A 170 14.20 4.88 -6.20
CA ILE A 170 14.08 3.43 -6.10
C ILE A 170 14.34 2.75 -7.44
N GLY A 171 14.03 3.42 -8.55
CA GLY A 171 14.11 2.84 -9.88
C GLY A 171 13.04 1.78 -10.11
N VAL A 172 11.80 2.05 -9.68
CA VAL A 172 10.62 1.18 -9.86
C VAL A 172 9.47 1.98 -10.45
N VAL A 173 8.83 1.46 -11.49
CA VAL A 173 7.54 1.95 -12.01
C VAL A 173 6.42 1.32 -11.19
N TYR A 174 5.44 2.12 -10.77
CA TYR A 174 4.34 1.61 -9.97
C TYR A 174 3.41 0.72 -10.81
N GLY A 175 3.08 1.14 -12.03
CA GLY A 175 2.50 0.39 -13.15
C GLY A 175 1.02 0.02 -13.04
N SER A 176 0.40 0.26 -11.90
CA SER A 176 -1.02 -0.03 -11.68
C SER A 176 -1.74 1.03 -10.84
N LEU A 177 -1.45 2.30 -11.13
CA LEU A 177 -1.98 3.45 -10.38
C LEU A 177 -3.47 3.67 -10.70
N LEU A 178 -4.32 3.50 -9.68
CA LEU A 178 -5.78 3.58 -9.77
C LEU A 178 -6.38 4.18 -8.48
N CYS A 179 -7.64 4.62 -8.49
CA CYS A 179 -8.30 5.20 -7.29
C CYS A 179 -8.27 4.29 -6.05
N ARG A 180 -8.32 2.96 -6.20
CA ARG A 180 -8.17 2.01 -5.06
C ARG A 180 -6.77 1.95 -4.47
N THR A 181 -5.75 2.41 -5.20
CA THR A 181 -4.34 2.35 -4.79
C THR A 181 -3.84 3.65 -4.18
N VAL A 182 -4.66 4.70 -4.18
CA VAL A 182 -4.36 5.96 -3.49
C VAL A 182 -5.28 6.08 -2.29
N VAL A 183 -4.71 6.40 -1.13
CA VAL A 183 -5.43 6.52 0.13
C VAL A 183 -5.30 7.92 0.73
N LEU A 184 -6.34 8.36 1.42
CA LEU A 184 -6.30 9.48 2.34
C LEU A 184 -6.19 8.96 3.77
N THR A 185 -5.14 9.37 4.48
CA THR A 185 -4.95 9.01 5.89
C THR A 185 -5.85 9.85 6.80
N ASN A 186 -5.97 9.45 8.07
CA ASN A 186 -6.69 10.22 9.09
C ASN A 186 -6.05 11.59 9.40
N GLU A 187 -4.78 11.81 9.01
CA GLU A 187 -4.11 13.11 9.06
C GLU A 187 -4.33 13.95 7.78
N GLY A 188 -5.16 13.48 6.84
CA GLY A 188 -5.43 14.18 5.58
C GLY A 188 -4.30 14.07 4.55
N GLN A 189 -3.38 13.11 4.72
CA GLN A 189 -2.28 12.91 3.79
C GLN A 189 -2.69 12.04 2.60
N VAL A 190 -2.26 12.41 1.40
CA VAL A 190 -2.42 11.62 0.18
C VAL A 190 -1.23 10.67 0.02
N LYS A 191 -1.48 9.37 -0.04
CA LYS A 191 -0.44 8.34 -0.14
C LYS A 191 -0.75 7.27 -1.16
N ILE A 192 0.27 6.83 -1.89
CA ILE A 192 0.21 5.63 -2.76
C ILE A 192 0.38 4.39 -1.88
N ALA A 193 -0.56 3.45 -1.97
CA ALA A 193 -0.59 2.21 -1.22
C ALA A 193 -0.09 1.01 -2.03
N ASN A 194 0.01 -0.17 -1.39
CA ASN A 194 0.34 -1.44 -2.05
C ASN A 194 1.70 -1.48 -2.76
N ILE A 195 2.68 -0.72 -2.28
CA ILE A 195 4.01 -0.59 -2.90
C ILE A 195 4.70 -1.96 -3.06
N GLY A 196 4.61 -2.84 -2.06
CA GLY A 196 5.22 -4.18 -2.14
C GLY A 196 4.62 -5.05 -3.24
N GLU A 197 3.31 -4.95 -3.48
CA GLU A 197 2.64 -5.68 -4.57
C GLU A 197 3.05 -5.12 -5.94
N SER A 198 3.16 -3.79 -6.06
CA SER A 198 3.63 -3.14 -7.28
C SER A 198 5.07 -3.55 -7.63
N MET A 199 5.99 -3.49 -6.65
CA MET A 199 7.38 -3.94 -6.85
C MET A 199 7.44 -5.42 -7.26
N ALA A 200 6.60 -6.27 -6.66
CA ALA A 200 6.54 -7.68 -6.99
C ALA A 200 6.16 -7.96 -8.45
N ARG A 201 5.33 -7.11 -9.07
CA ARG A 201 4.92 -7.24 -10.48
C ARG A 201 6.06 -6.96 -11.47
N GLY A 202 7.03 -6.14 -11.08
CA GLY A 202 8.27 -5.95 -11.85
C GLY A 202 8.13 -5.15 -13.14
N HIS A 203 7.32 -4.08 -13.13
CA HIS A 203 7.27 -3.15 -14.25
C HIS A 203 8.64 -2.56 -14.57
N LYS A 204 8.90 -2.36 -15.87
CA LYS A 204 10.18 -1.82 -16.36
C LYS A 204 10.10 -0.30 -16.47
N MET A 205 11.24 0.37 -16.54
CA MET A 205 11.27 1.83 -16.76
C MET A 205 10.60 2.26 -18.08
N ASP A 206 10.55 1.37 -19.07
CA ASP A 206 9.82 1.63 -20.33
C ASP A 206 8.30 1.75 -20.11
N ASP A 207 7.79 1.30 -18.95
CA ASP A 207 6.38 1.33 -18.59
C ASP A 207 5.97 2.59 -17.79
N ILE A 208 6.84 3.61 -17.66
CA ILE A 208 6.54 4.87 -16.90
C ILE A 208 5.22 5.51 -17.36
N CYS A 209 4.90 5.40 -18.65
CA CYS A 209 3.65 5.92 -19.20
C CYS A 209 2.39 5.34 -18.53
N LEU A 210 2.45 4.15 -17.92
CA LEU A 210 1.34 3.57 -17.16
C LEU A 210 1.03 4.38 -15.89
N ASP A 211 2.06 4.91 -15.22
CA ASP A 211 1.88 5.75 -14.03
C ASP A 211 1.31 7.11 -14.41
N VAL A 212 1.77 7.66 -15.53
CA VAL A 212 1.26 8.90 -16.13
C VAL A 212 -0.21 8.74 -16.53
N GLU A 213 -0.54 7.67 -17.25
CA GLU A 213 -1.93 7.38 -17.62
C GLU A 213 -2.80 7.23 -16.38
N GLY A 214 -2.32 6.50 -15.36
CA GLY A 214 -3.04 6.31 -14.10
C GLY A 214 -3.35 7.61 -13.37
N ILE A 215 -2.42 8.57 -13.31
CA ILE A 215 -2.67 9.84 -12.63
C ILE A 215 -3.68 10.71 -13.38
N LEU A 216 -3.62 10.72 -14.72
CA LEU A 216 -4.58 11.45 -15.56
C LEU A 216 -5.98 10.86 -15.46
N GLN A 217 -6.09 9.52 -15.41
CA GLN A 217 -7.37 8.82 -15.19
C GLN A 217 -7.94 9.10 -13.79
N ILE A 218 -7.10 9.12 -12.75
CA ILE A 218 -7.54 9.49 -11.40
C ILE A 218 -8.07 10.92 -11.40
N ALA A 219 -7.33 11.87 -11.98
CA ALA A 219 -7.76 13.27 -12.05
C ALA A 219 -9.12 13.42 -12.75
N GLY A 220 -9.30 12.78 -13.91
CA GLY A 220 -10.57 12.79 -14.64
C GLY A 220 -11.73 12.18 -13.85
N ALA A 221 -11.49 11.09 -13.11
CA ALA A 221 -12.50 10.45 -12.28
C ALA A 221 -12.93 11.34 -11.09
N LEU A 222 -11.97 12.00 -10.42
CA LEU A 222 -12.27 12.89 -9.30
C LEU A 222 -13.03 14.14 -9.75
N LEU A 223 -12.61 14.73 -10.88
CA LEU A 223 -13.24 15.94 -11.44
C LEU A 223 -14.60 15.70 -12.09
N GLN A 224 -15.02 14.44 -12.29
CA GLN A 224 -16.19 14.06 -13.08
C GLN A 224 -16.15 14.59 -14.51
N VAL A 225 -15.03 14.39 -15.21
CA VAL A 225 -14.95 14.70 -16.63
C VAL A 225 -15.83 13.70 -17.40
N ILE A 226 -17.12 14.02 -17.57
CA ILE A 226 -18.07 13.21 -18.34
C ILE A 226 -17.92 13.56 -19.84
N PRO A 227 -17.70 12.59 -20.74
CA PRO A 227 -17.77 12.85 -22.16
C PRO A 227 -19.21 13.14 -22.60
N GLY A 228 -19.51 14.42 -22.86
CA GLY A 228 -20.50 14.81 -23.87
C GLY A 228 -21.99 14.78 -23.50
N ASN A 229 -22.41 15.33 -22.35
CA ASN A 229 -23.81 15.77 -22.19
C ASN A 229 -23.89 17.19 -21.62
N GLY A 230 -24.63 18.04 -22.33
CA GLY A 230 -24.60 19.50 -22.25
C GLY A 230 -25.36 20.14 -21.09
N SER A 231 -25.16 19.67 -19.86
CA SER A 231 -25.60 20.42 -18.68
C SER A 231 -24.86 19.92 -17.44
N GLU A 232 -23.83 20.63 -16.97
CA GLU A 232 -23.32 20.55 -15.59
C GLU A 232 -22.05 21.42 -15.47
N LYS A 233 -21.67 21.76 -14.23
CA LYS A 233 -20.49 22.59 -13.92
C LYS A 233 -19.30 22.24 -14.82
N VAL A 234 -18.80 23.24 -15.53
CA VAL A 234 -17.64 23.08 -16.42
C VAL A 234 -16.39 23.28 -15.57
N ILE A 235 -15.49 22.29 -15.57
CA ILE A 235 -14.16 22.45 -14.97
C ILE A 235 -13.35 23.48 -15.76
N GLY A 236 -12.43 24.15 -15.08
CA GLY A 236 -11.55 25.16 -15.65
C GLY A 236 -10.70 24.61 -16.80
N ALA A 237 -10.30 25.50 -17.70
CA ALA A 237 -9.50 25.14 -18.87
C ALA A 237 -8.17 24.47 -18.49
N GLN A 238 -7.60 24.80 -17.32
CA GLN A 238 -6.37 24.17 -16.82
C GLN A 238 -6.60 22.73 -16.38
N ALA A 239 -7.70 22.45 -15.67
CA ALA A 239 -8.07 21.11 -15.28
C ALA A 239 -8.38 20.22 -16.50
N GLU A 240 -9.09 20.77 -17.50
CA GLU A 240 -9.35 20.03 -18.74
C GLU A 240 -8.06 19.76 -19.53
N SER A 241 -7.18 20.76 -19.65
CA SER A 241 -5.86 20.60 -20.28
C SER A 241 -5.03 19.53 -19.57
N PHE A 242 -5.05 19.53 -18.23
CA PHE A 242 -4.30 18.57 -17.42
C PHE A 242 -4.72 17.13 -17.72
N VAL A 243 -6.02 16.82 -17.64
CA VAL A 243 -6.56 15.46 -17.89
C VAL A 243 -6.29 14.98 -19.33
N ARG A 244 -6.09 15.91 -20.26
CA ARG A 244 -5.76 15.62 -21.68
C ARG A 244 -4.25 15.63 -21.97
N THR A 245 -3.39 15.74 -20.96
CA THR A 245 -1.93 15.71 -21.14
C THR A 245 -1.53 14.40 -21.85
N PRO A 246 -0.61 14.45 -22.84
CA PRO A 246 -0.08 13.25 -23.48
C PRO A 246 0.55 12.27 -22.48
N THR A 247 0.36 10.97 -22.69
CA THR A 247 0.85 9.93 -21.75
C THR A 247 2.34 9.63 -21.88
N ASP A 248 3.01 10.16 -22.90
CA ASP A 248 4.45 10.13 -23.09
C ASP A 248 5.19 11.24 -22.32
N ALA A 249 4.45 12.14 -21.66
CA ALA A 249 5.02 13.13 -20.76
C ALA A 249 5.71 12.46 -19.55
N THR A 250 6.75 13.10 -19.04
CA THR A 250 7.45 12.68 -17.82
C THR A 250 6.75 13.19 -16.57
N VAL A 251 7.00 12.56 -15.42
CA VAL A 251 6.48 13.02 -14.12
C VAL A 251 6.88 14.47 -13.83
N ASP A 252 8.09 14.90 -14.21
CA ASP A 252 8.58 16.27 -14.01
C ASP A 252 7.88 17.30 -14.90
N GLU A 253 7.55 16.93 -16.15
CA GLU A 253 6.76 17.77 -17.04
C GLU A 253 5.33 17.95 -16.49
N ILE A 254 4.72 16.88 -15.99
CA ILE A 254 3.38 16.92 -15.40
C ILE A 254 3.38 17.75 -14.11
N LEU A 255 4.40 17.62 -13.26
CA LEU A 255 4.56 18.43 -12.04
C LEU A 255 4.65 19.93 -12.33
N SER A 256 5.12 20.30 -13.53
CA SER A 256 5.23 21.69 -13.99
C SER A 256 3.96 22.20 -14.69
N HIS A 257 2.90 21.39 -14.75
CA HIS A 257 1.65 21.78 -15.38
C HIS A 257 0.90 22.82 -14.52
N ARG A 258 0.43 23.92 -15.14
CA ARG A 258 -0.21 25.07 -14.46
C ARG A 258 -1.34 24.68 -13.51
N PHE A 259 -2.15 23.68 -13.87
CA PHE A 259 -3.18 23.12 -12.98
C PHE A 259 -2.68 22.77 -11.56
N LEU A 260 -1.43 22.31 -11.42
CA LEU A 260 -0.84 21.94 -10.13
C LEU A 260 -0.17 23.11 -9.38
N GLU A 261 -0.06 24.27 -10.03
CA GLU A 261 0.44 25.52 -9.44
C GLU A 261 -0.68 26.28 -8.72
N GLU A 262 -1.89 26.27 -9.28
CA GLU A 262 -3.05 27.04 -8.80
C GLU A 262 -3.74 26.45 -7.55
N GLY A 263 -3.33 25.26 -7.09
CA GLY A 263 -3.89 24.58 -5.91
C GLY A 263 -3.23 24.91 -4.56
N VAL A 264 -2.41 25.96 -4.49
CA VAL A 264 -1.70 26.38 -3.26
C VAL A 264 -2.08 27.83 -2.94
N ASP A 265 -3.28 28.03 -2.42
CA ASP A 265 -3.69 29.27 -1.73
C ASP A 265 -4.16 28.95 -0.30
#